data_AF-A0A1G6EV81-F1
#
_entry.id   AF-A0A1G6EV81-F1
#
_cell.length_a   1.000
_cell.length_b   1.000
_cell.length_c   1.000
_cell.angle_alpha   90.00
_cell.angle_beta   90.00
_cell.angle_gamma   90.00
#
_symmetry.space_group_name_H-M   'P 1'
#
loop_
_entity.id
_entity.type
_entity.pdbx_description
1 polymer ?
#
loop_
_entity_poly.entity_id
_entity_poly.type
_entity_poly.pdbx_seq_one_letter_code
_entity_poly.pdbx_strand_id
1 'polypeptide(L)'
;MEEKEARRILETYADMILRISYSYLRQTYDAEDICQNVILKYLSSHQRFDSREHEKAWIIRTTINACKDLRKSAFFGKTIGLDALPERAVPEEPVSVLPKYW
;
A
#
# COMPACT_ATOMS: atom_id res chain seq x y z
N MET A 1 16.47 4.81 26.41
CA MET A 1 16.37 3.34 26.28
C MET A 1 15.81 2.96 24.92
N GLU A 2 14.75 3.64 24.45
CA GLU A 2 14.15 3.45 23.12
C GLU A 2 15.11 3.67 21.93
N GLU A 3 16.00 4.67 22.00
CA GLU A 3 16.91 4.99 20.88
C GLU A 3 17.90 3.86 20.55
N LYS A 4 18.37 3.14 21.58
CA LYS A 4 19.30 2.00 21.38
C LYS A 4 18.61 0.84 20.67
N GLU A 5 17.36 0.56 21.03
CA GLU A 5 16.58 -0.51 20.39
C GLU A 5 16.22 -0.12 18.95
N ALA A 6 15.80 1.12 18.73
CA ALA A 6 15.55 1.66 17.40
C ALA A 6 16.77 1.52 16.49
N ARG A 7 17.96 1.92 16.98
CA ARG A 7 19.21 1.77 16.25
C ARG A 7 19.53 0.31 15.95
N ARG A 8 19.44 -0.58 16.95
CA ARG A 8 19.69 -2.01 16.78
C ARG A 8 18.79 -2.61 15.69
N ILE A 9 17.50 -2.28 15.69
CA ILE A 9 16.54 -2.80 14.72
C ILE A 9 16.80 -2.26 13.32
N LEU A 10 17.05 -0.96 13.20
CA LEU A 10 17.40 -0.31 11.95
C LEU A 10 18.65 -0.98 11.33
N GLU A 11 19.73 -1.08 12.10
CA GLU A 11 20.99 -1.68 11.65
C GLU A 11 20.84 -3.18 11.31
N THR A 12 19.96 -3.91 12.00
CA THR A 12 19.76 -5.34 11.76
C THR A 12 18.90 -5.63 10.53
N TYR A 13 17.84 -4.84 10.31
CA TYR A 13 16.77 -5.22 9.37
C TYR A 13 16.49 -4.22 8.25
N ALA A 14 17.03 -2.99 8.26
CA ALA A 14 16.73 -1.99 7.23
C ALA A 14 17.02 -2.49 5.81
N ASP A 15 18.22 -3.04 5.56
CA ASP A 15 18.57 -3.59 4.23
C ASP A 15 17.61 -4.68 3.79
N MET A 16 17.27 -5.61 4.68
CA MET A 16 16.35 -6.70 4.38
C MET A 16 14.95 -6.18 4.05
N ILE A 17 14.44 -5.21 4.82
CA ILE A 17 13.12 -4.61 4.59
C ILE A 17 13.13 -3.87 3.25
N LEU A 18 14.13 -3.02 2.99
CA LEU A 18 14.27 -2.28 1.75
C LEU A 18 14.31 -3.20 0.52
N ARG A 19 15.08 -4.30 0.58
CA ARG A 19 15.18 -5.27 -0.52
C ARG A 19 13.86 -6.00 -0.78
N ILE A 20 13.16 -6.41 0.27
CA ILE A 20 11.83 -7.02 0.13
C ILE A 20 10.86 -6.01 -0.50
N SER A 21 10.77 -4.80 0.06
CA SER A 21 9.85 -3.78 -0.42
C SER A 21 10.12 -3.39 -1.87
N TYR A 22 11.38 -3.17 -2.22
CA TYR A 22 11.77 -2.85 -3.59
C TYR A 22 11.45 -3.99 -4.57
N SER A 23 11.59 -5.26 -4.15
CA SER A 23 11.20 -6.40 -5.00
C SER A 23 9.70 -6.43 -5.33
N TYR A 24 8.85 -5.91 -4.43
CA TYR A 24 7.39 -5.87 -4.60
C TYR A 24 6.88 -4.62 -5.32
N LEU A 25 7.50 -3.46 -5.05
CA LEU A 25 6.97 -2.15 -5.44
C LEU A 25 7.75 -1.49 -6.58
N ARG A 26 9.04 -1.85 -6.75
CA ARG A 26 9.94 -1.24 -7.74
C ARG A 26 10.07 0.28 -7.63
N GLN A 27 9.75 0.83 -6.46
CA GLN A 27 9.87 2.25 -6.15
C GLN A 27 10.68 2.40 -4.85
N THR A 28 11.73 3.22 -4.90
CA THR A 28 12.62 3.53 -3.77
C THR A 28 11.90 4.28 -2.66
N TYR A 29 11.13 5.32 -2.97
CA TYR A 29 10.44 6.11 -1.94
C TYR A 29 9.43 5.25 -1.16
N ASP A 30 8.64 4.44 -1.87
CA ASP A 30 7.68 3.54 -1.22
C ASP A 30 8.40 2.45 -0.40
N ALA A 31 9.57 1.99 -0.85
CA ALA A 31 10.37 1.04 -0.09
C ALA A 31 10.92 1.65 1.21
N GLU A 32 11.40 2.90 1.16
CA GLU A 32 11.86 3.66 2.32
C GLU A 32 10.72 3.94 3.30
N ASP A 33 9.54 4.32 2.81
CA ASP A 33 8.36 4.55 3.62
C ASP A 33 7.89 3.26 4.32
N ILE A 34 7.85 2.13 3.60
CA ILE A 34 7.58 0.83 4.22
C ILE A 34 8.63 0.47 5.28
N CYS A 35 9.91 0.75 5.02
CA CYS A 35 10.96 0.50 5.99
C CYS A 35 10.71 1.24 7.30
N GLN A 36 10.47 2.55 7.21
CA GLN A 36 10.15 3.39 8.36
C GLN A 36 8.89 2.89 9.09
N ASN A 37 7.83 2.61 8.35
CA ASN A 37 6.56 2.13 8.91
C ASN A 37 6.69 0.79 9.63
N VAL A 38 7.47 -0.17 9.10
CA VAL A 38 7.70 -1.47 9.74
C VAL A 38 8.51 -1.31 11.03
N ILE A 39 9.56 -0.47 11.01
CA ILE A 39 10.38 -0.20 12.20
C ILE A 39 9.56 0.52 13.27
N LEU A 40 8.75 1.51 12.90
CA LEU A 40 7.84 2.18 13.82
C LEU A 40 6.82 1.18 14.41
N LYS A 41 6.21 0.32 13.58
CA LYS A 41 5.33 -0.74 14.07
C LYS A 41 6.04 -1.68 15.03
N TYR A 42 7.29 -2.04 14.78
CA TYR A 42 8.08 -2.85 15.70
C TYR A 42 8.24 -2.14 17.05
N LEU A 43 8.69 -0.89 17.05
CA LEU A 43 8.97 -0.13 18.27
C LEU A 43 7.70 0.21 19.07
N SER A 44 6.59 0.47 18.39
CA SER A 44 5.30 0.71 19.04
C SER A 44 4.57 -0.58 19.45
N SER A 45 4.96 -1.72 18.87
CA SER A 45 4.41 -3.01 19.27
C SER A 45 5.06 -3.47 20.56
N HIS A 46 4.24 -3.88 21.53
CA HIS A 46 4.73 -4.55 22.73
C HIS A 46 4.90 -6.06 22.47
N GLN A 47 5.28 -6.42 21.24
CA GLN A 47 5.37 -7.80 20.81
C GLN A 47 6.55 -8.48 21.50
N ARG A 48 6.30 -9.65 22.10
CA ARG A 48 7.36 -10.51 22.63
C ARG A 48 7.72 -11.54 21.57
N PHE A 49 9.02 -11.71 21.33
CA PHE A 49 9.56 -12.72 20.42
C PHE A 49 10.29 -13.78 21.23
N ASP A 50 10.01 -15.04 20.92
CA ASP A 50 10.63 -16.18 21.60
C ASP A 50 12.09 -16.38 21.13
N SER A 51 12.43 -15.92 19.94
CA SER A 51 13.79 -15.99 19.38
C SER A 51 14.06 -14.92 18.31
N ARG A 52 15.33 -14.78 17.91
CA ARG A 52 15.78 -13.94 16.79
C ARG A 52 15.14 -14.35 15.46
N GLU A 53 14.88 -15.64 15.28
CA GLU A 53 14.21 -16.19 14.09
C GLU A 53 12.73 -15.84 14.08
N HIS A 54 12.06 -15.89 15.24
CA HIS A 54 10.67 -15.44 15.37
C HIS A 54 10.58 -13.93 15.07
N GLU A 55 11.47 -13.12 15.64
CA GLU A 55 11.59 -11.69 15.36
C GLU A 55 11.77 -11.40 13.86
N LYS A 56 12.74 -12.08 13.22
CA LYS A 56 12.99 -11.94 11.78
C LYS A 56 11.78 -12.35 10.94
N ALA A 57 11.11 -13.45 11.29
CA ALA A 57 9.92 -13.93 10.60
C ALA A 57 8.77 -12.93 10.71
N TRP A 58 8.61 -12.29 11.87
CA TRP A 58 7.64 -11.23 12.07
C TRP A 58 7.94 -10.02 11.19
N ILE A 59 9.20 -9.54 11.16
CA ILE A 59 9.62 -8.42 10.30
C ILE A 59 9.30 -8.71 8.83
N ILE A 60 9.73 -9.87 8.32
CA ILE A 60 9.49 -10.27 6.92
C ILE A 60 7.99 -10.28 6.60
N ARG A 61 7.17 -10.87 7.47
CA ARG A 61 5.72 -10.96 7.25
C ARG A 61 5.05 -9.60 7.28
N THR A 62 5.41 -8.75 8.24
CA THR A 62 4.88 -7.38 8.36
C THR A 62 5.26 -6.54 7.14
N THR A 63 6.50 -6.63 6.66
CA THR A 63 6.94 -5.96 5.42
C THR A 63 6.15 -6.42 4.20
N ILE A 64 6.01 -7.74 4.00
CA ILE A 64 5.25 -8.28 2.86
C ILE A 64 3.79 -7.82 2.92
N ASN A 65 3.18 -7.82 4.10
CA ASN A 65 1.81 -7.36 4.27
C ASN A 65 1.68 -5.86 3.96
N ALA A 66 2.59 -5.02 4.45
CA ALA A 66 2.61 -3.60 4.13
C ALA A 66 2.73 -3.35 2.61
N CYS A 67 3.57 -4.09 1.91
CA CYS A 67 3.70 -4.00 0.45
C CYS A 67 2.40 -4.36 -0.28
N LYS A 68 1.73 -5.42 0.18
CA LYS A 68 0.46 -5.87 -0.38
C LYS A 68 -0.65 -4.86 -0.12
N ASP A 69 -0.68 -4.26 1.07
CA ASP A 69 -1.69 -3.27 1.46
C ASP A 69 -1.53 -1.99 0.63
N LEU A 70 -0.31 -1.51 0.43
CA LEU A 70 -0.05 -0.36 -0.45
C LEU A 70 -0.47 -0.64 -1.90
N ARG A 71 -0.15 -1.83 -2.44
CA ARG A 71 -0.61 -2.21 -3.79
C ARG A 71 -2.13 -2.28 -3.91
N LYS A 72 -2.81 -2.80 -2.88
CA LYS A 72 -4.27 -2.84 -2.84
C LYS A 72 -4.85 -1.44 -2.76
N SER A 73 -4.33 -0.56 -1.91
CA SER A 73 -4.82 0.81 -1.80
C SER A 73 -4.62 1.59 -3.10
N ALA A 74 -3.49 1.39 -3.79
CA ALA A 74 -3.25 1.99 -5.10
C ALA A 74 -4.21 1.49 -6.19
N PHE A 75 -4.66 0.23 -6.10
CA PHE A 75 -5.65 -0.33 -7.01
C PHE A 75 -7.08 0.16 -6.70
N PHE A 76 -7.51 0.06 -5.44
CA PHE A 76 -8.84 0.49 -5.02
C PHE A 76 -9.03 2.00 -5.04
N GLY A 77 -7.97 2.79 -4.80
CA GLY A 77 -8.01 4.26 -4.89
C GLY A 77 -8.23 4.78 -6.32
N LYS A 78 -8.09 3.92 -7.33
CA LYS A 78 -8.41 4.22 -8.75
C LYS A 78 -9.76 3.65 -9.18
N THR A 79 -10.52 3.08 -8.25
CA THR A 79 -11.80 2.42 -8.53
C THR A 79 -12.94 3.19 -7.87
N ILE A 80 -14.04 3.36 -8.59
CA ILE A 80 -15.32 3.81 -8.03
C ILE A 80 -16.33 2.67 -8.10
N GLY A 81 -17.27 2.63 -7.16
CA GLY A 81 -18.38 1.67 -7.21
C GLY A 81 -19.22 1.85 -8.46
N LEU A 82 -19.84 0.77 -8.95
CA LEU A 82 -20.71 0.82 -10.14
C LEU A 82 -21.83 1.86 -9.97
N ASP A 83 -22.36 1.99 -8.76
CA ASP A 83 -23.41 2.96 -8.40
C ASP A 83 -22.93 4.42 -8.41
N ALA A 84 -21.61 4.64 -8.38
CA ALA A 84 -21.00 5.97 -8.46
C ALA A 84 -20.56 6.34 -9.88
N LEU A 85 -20.81 5.47 -10.88
CA LEU A 85 -20.60 5.83 -12.28
C LEU A 85 -21.55 6.99 -12.63
N PRO A 86 -21.05 8.10 -13.18
CA PRO A 86 -21.92 9.15 -13.66
C PRO A 86 -22.81 8.57 -14.76
N GLU A 87 -24.11 8.84 -14.67
CA GLU A 87 -25.07 8.41 -15.67
C GLU A 87 -24.60 8.95 -17.03
N ARG A 88 -24.30 8.01 -17.94
CA ARG A 88 -23.77 8.35 -19.26
C ARG A 88 -24.84 9.19 -19.95
N ALA A 89 -24.54 10.47 -20.19
CA ALA A 89 -25.39 11.31 -21.03
C ALA A 89 -25.57 10.58 -22.37
N VAL A 90 -26.79 10.11 -22.60
CA VAL A 90 -27.20 9.63 -23.92
C VAL A 90 -27.01 10.83 -24.84
N PRO A 91 -26.18 10.73 -25.89
CA PRO A 91 -26.07 11.81 -26.86
C PRO A 91 -27.50 12.14 -27.30
N GLU A 92 -27.90 13.41 -27.18
CA GLU A 92 -29.25 13.83 -27.58
C GLU A 92 -29.49 13.30 -28.99
N GLU A 93 -30.51 12.44 -29.14
CA GLU A 93 -30.88 11.95 -30.45
C GLU A 93 -31.08 13.18 -31.34
N PRO A 94 -30.44 13.24 -32.53
CA PRO A 94 -30.56 14.40 -33.39
C PRO A 94 -32.05 14.61 -33.63
N VAL A 95 -32.57 15.74 -33.10
CA VAL A 95 -33.97 16.10 -33.22
C VAL A 95 -34.32 15.96 -34.68
N SER A 96 -35.20 15.00 -34.98
CA SER A 96 -35.70 14.75 -36.33
C SER A 96 -36.38 16.03 -36.80
N VAL A 97 -35.62 16.89 -37.51
CA VAL A 97 -36.12 18.01 -38.30
C VAL A 97 -36.74 17.43 -39.58
N LEU A 98 -37.77 16.61 -39.42
CA LEU A 98 -38.69 16.34 -40.51
C LEU A 98 -39.77 17.42 -40.46
N PRO A 99 -39.86 18.28 -41.49
CA PRO A 99 -40.93 19.26 -41.58
C PRO A 99 -42.27 18.53 -41.56
N LYS A 100 -43.16 18.94 -40.66
CA LYS A 100 -44.56 18.49 -40.67
C LYS A 100 -45.27 19.06 -41.90
N TYR A 101 -45.11 18.41 -43.04
CA TYR A 101 -45.97 18.61 -44.19
C TYR A 101 -46.47 17.26 -44.68
N TRP A 102 -47.71 16.99 -44.27
CA TRP A 102 -48.69 15.96 -44.65
C TRP A 102 -48.41 14.53 -44.20
#